data_AF-A0A9D5VES9-F1
#
_entry.id   AF-A0A9D5VES9-F1
#
_cell.length_a   1.000
_cell.length_b   1.000
_cell.length_c   1.000
_cell.angle_alpha   90.00
_cell.angle_beta   90.00
_cell.angle_gamma   90.00
#
_symmetry.space_group_name_H-M   'P 1'
#
loop_
_entity.id
_entity.type
_entity.pdbx_description
1 polymer ?
#
loop_
_entity_poly.entity_id
_entity_poly.type
_entity_poly.pdbx_seq_one_letter_code
_entity_poly.pdbx_strand_id
1 'polypeptide(L)'
;MAGEKSFHIDPTAIVHPSVTLGEGSSIWNWTKVREGVKIGRHTNIGQNVYVDFGVVIGDHCKVQNSVNLYHGVTIGDRVFIGPHASFTNDIYPRAVSPDWEVVPTRIEDGASIGANATIVCGVTLGKNCMVAAGSVVTQNVPAFGLVIGQPAKLVDYVNIQGRPLHHNLQGPAPSDEKLHTVFTVPQGDMDLKAKSRVRVGVVGAGVRGREHLRILDLLKNVEIAGVMDPNKQWATEAAMQYNCPILNDISQFVGQADAVCIASPLATHAEYGVFLLDHNIHCLIEKPLASTEAECLALLAAAERNNRVLLAGYVERFNPAVRQLTEILAHGNHIYAVDVRRMSAVNDPRTSDLDVVLDLMGHDLDIVLSLIQSPVTSVAAHSVRPYSARADDYVTALITFANGSIANLTASRITQNKVRELRLTTDLGYITLDYGTQELLIYRQGAGAIERSKSPKIGSYSMDLSMERVLIRPGEPMTRELRHFIEAVRGKKPPLVTGQQALDNMRLAWQIKKSCEPPQP
;
A
#
# COMPACT_ATOMS: atom_id res chain seq x y z
N MET A 1 -47.35 -23.55 -20.33
CA MET A 1 -46.14 -22.76 -20.02
C MET A 1 -45.42 -23.50 -18.92
N ALA A 2 -44.28 -24.14 -19.23
CA ALA A 2 -43.49 -24.88 -18.26
C ALA A 2 -42.86 -23.87 -17.27
N GLY A 3 -43.03 -24.12 -15.97
CA GLY A 3 -42.51 -23.25 -14.92
C GLY A 3 -41.01 -23.03 -15.09
N GLU A 4 -40.58 -21.77 -15.05
CA GLU A 4 -39.16 -21.40 -15.06
C GLU A 4 -38.43 -22.18 -13.96
N LYS A 5 -37.34 -22.86 -14.33
CA LYS A 5 -36.53 -23.60 -13.37
C LYS A 5 -36.06 -22.64 -12.28
N SER A 6 -36.35 -22.96 -11.02
CA SER A 6 -36.00 -22.14 -9.85
C SER A 6 -34.49 -22.07 -9.56
N PHE A 7 -33.65 -22.69 -10.40
CA PHE A 7 -32.19 -22.71 -10.29
C PHE A 7 -31.57 -22.84 -11.68
N HIS A 8 -30.29 -22.48 -11.79
CA HIS A 8 -29.53 -22.54 -13.04
C HIS A 8 -28.48 -23.66 -13.00
N ILE A 9 -28.43 -24.47 -14.06
CA ILE A 9 -27.34 -25.42 -14.30
C ILE A 9 -26.89 -25.22 -15.74
N ASP A 10 -25.63 -24.86 -15.93
CA ASP A 10 -25.06 -24.68 -17.25
C ASP A 10 -25.04 -26.02 -18.02
N PRO A 11 -25.32 -26.05 -19.34
CA PRO A 11 -25.35 -27.28 -20.13
C PRO A 11 -24.04 -28.09 -20.14
N THR A 12 -22.91 -27.45 -19.86
CA THR A 12 -21.58 -28.09 -19.82
C THR A 12 -21.19 -28.58 -18.42
N ALA A 13 -22.02 -28.33 -17.39
CA ALA A 13 -21.82 -28.89 -16.06
C ALA A 13 -22.33 -30.35 -16.01
N ILE A 14 -21.64 -31.19 -15.25
CA ILE A 14 -22.01 -32.60 -15.05
C ILE A 14 -22.50 -32.75 -13.61
N VAL A 15 -23.81 -32.81 -13.43
CA VAL A 15 -24.47 -32.90 -12.12
C VAL A 15 -25.16 -34.26 -11.98
N HIS A 16 -24.86 -35.00 -10.91
CA HIS A 16 -25.51 -36.29 -10.66
C HIS A 16 -27.02 -36.11 -10.34
N PRO A 17 -27.92 -37.02 -10.78
CA PRO A 17 -29.37 -36.86 -10.55
C PRO A 17 -29.82 -36.83 -9.08
N SER A 18 -29.01 -37.39 -8.18
CA SER A 18 -29.32 -37.40 -6.73
C SER A 18 -28.99 -36.08 -6.01
N VAL A 19 -28.43 -35.10 -6.71
CA VAL A 19 -28.02 -33.82 -6.10
C VAL A 19 -29.25 -33.03 -5.71
N THR A 20 -29.28 -32.54 -4.47
CA THR A 20 -30.31 -31.59 -4.03
C THR A 20 -29.79 -30.18 -4.24
N LEU A 21 -30.49 -29.38 -5.05
CA LEU A 21 -30.12 -27.99 -5.35
C LEU A 21 -31.25 -27.06 -4.93
N GLY A 22 -30.95 -26.13 -4.02
CA GLY A 22 -31.90 -25.14 -3.53
C GLY A 22 -32.29 -24.10 -4.60
N GLU A 23 -33.45 -23.50 -4.42
CA GLU A 23 -33.94 -22.38 -5.22
C GLU A 23 -32.96 -21.19 -5.24
N GLY A 24 -32.87 -20.51 -6.36
CA GLY A 24 -32.01 -19.36 -6.62
C GLY A 24 -30.52 -19.71 -6.79
N SER A 25 -30.16 -20.99 -6.73
CA SER A 25 -28.78 -21.44 -6.86
C SER A 25 -28.36 -21.63 -8.32
N SER A 26 -27.06 -21.55 -8.58
CA SER A 26 -26.50 -21.65 -9.92
C SER A 26 -25.25 -22.52 -9.95
N ILE A 27 -25.15 -23.43 -10.92
CA ILE A 27 -23.96 -24.23 -11.21
C ILE A 27 -23.45 -23.84 -12.61
N TRP A 28 -22.21 -23.37 -12.69
CA TRP A 28 -21.62 -22.87 -13.94
C TRP A 28 -20.77 -23.93 -14.67
N ASN A 29 -20.28 -23.54 -15.85
CA ASN A 29 -19.66 -24.39 -16.86
C ASN A 29 -18.53 -25.28 -16.32
N TRP A 30 -18.43 -26.50 -16.86
CA TRP A 30 -17.40 -27.50 -16.55
C TRP A 30 -17.30 -27.95 -15.09
N THR A 31 -18.29 -27.61 -14.26
CA THR A 31 -18.37 -28.08 -12.87
C THR A 31 -18.89 -29.51 -12.80
N LYS A 32 -18.28 -30.33 -11.95
CA LYS A 32 -18.70 -31.71 -11.67
C LYS A 32 -19.24 -31.80 -10.25
N VAL A 33 -20.50 -32.23 -10.11
CA VAL A 33 -21.14 -32.47 -8.81
C VAL A 33 -21.57 -33.93 -8.72
N ARG A 34 -21.10 -34.61 -7.67
CA ARG A 34 -21.26 -36.05 -7.46
C ARG A 34 -22.48 -36.41 -6.61
N GLU A 35 -22.64 -37.70 -6.38
CA GLU A 35 -23.77 -38.34 -5.70
C GLU A 35 -23.99 -37.79 -4.28
N GLY A 36 -25.24 -37.72 -3.83
CA GLY A 36 -25.59 -37.32 -2.46
C GLY A 36 -25.23 -35.89 -2.03
N VAL A 37 -24.72 -35.04 -2.93
CA VAL A 37 -24.39 -33.64 -2.61
C VAL A 37 -25.66 -32.83 -2.34
N LYS A 38 -25.58 -31.95 -1.34
CA LYS A 38 -26.65 -30.99 -0.99
C LYS A 38 -26.11 -29.57 -1.13
N ILE A 39 -26.78 -28.76 -1.96
CA ILE A 39 -26.48 -27.35 -2.17
C ILE A 39 -27.71 -26.55 -1.76
N GLY A 40 -27.53 -25.62 -0.83
CA GLY A 40 -28.56 -24.74 -0.32
C GLY A 40 -29.12 -23.76 -1.37
N ARG A 41 -29.98 -22.85 -0.91
CA ARG A 41 -30.63 -21.80 -1.70
C ARG A 41 -29.70 -20.63 -1.95
N HIS A 42 -29.89 -19.94 -3.07
CA HIS A 42 -29.12 -18.74 -3.46
C HIS A 42 -27.60 -18.94 -3.42
N THR A 43 -27.13 -20.17 -3.69
CA THR A 43 -25.72 -20.55 -3.67
C THR A 43 -25.17 -20.62 -5.09
N ASN A 44 -24.03 -19.97 -5.31
CA ASN A 44 -23.37 -19.89 -6.61
C ASN A 44 -22.12 -20.77 -6.62
N ILE A 45 -22.11 -21.77 -7.51
CA ILE A 45 -20.99 -22.67 -7.76
C ILE A 45 -20.37 -22.31 -9.11
N GLY A 46 -19.18 -21.71 -9.08
CA GLY A 46 -18.44 -21.20 -10.23
C GLY A 46 -18.03 -22.28 -11.24
N GLN A 47 -17.19 -21.89 -12.19
CA GLN A 47 -16.76 -22.75 -13.29
C GLN A 47 -15.66 -23.71 -12.85
N ASN A 48 -15.60 -24.91 -13.45
CA ASN A 48 -14.57 -25.91 -13.20
C ASN A 48 -14.44 -26.31 -11.72
N VAL A 49 -15.51 -26.24 -10.95
CA VAL A 49 -15.52 -26.70 -9.55
C VAL A 49 -15.71 -28.20 -9.52
N TYR A 50 -15.00 -28.89 -8.64
CA TYR A 50 -15.23 -30.30 -8.34
C TYR A 50 -15.87 -30.43 -6.96
N VAL A 51 -17.06 -31.03 -6.91
CA VAL A 51 -17.78 -31.32 -5.65
C VAL A 51 -17.98 -32.83 -5.56
N ASP A 52 -17.25 -33.43 -4.63
CA ASP A 52 -17.24 -34.88 -4.41
C ASP A 52 -18.49 -35.36 -3.65
N PHE A 53 -18.69 -36.67 -3.57
CA PHE A 53 -19.93 -37.25 -3.06
C PHE A 53 -20.22 -36.86 -1.60
N GLY A 54 -21.48 -36.61 -1.29
CA GLY A 54 -21.95 -36.34 0.07
C GLY A 54 -21.52 -35.01 0.69
N VAL A 55 -20.85 -34.12 -0.06
CA VAL A 55 -20.55 -32.75 0.39
C VAL A 55 -21.84 -31.98 0.65
N VAL A 56 -21.85 -31.19 1.73
CA VAL A 56 -22.98 -30.31 2.09
C VAL A 56 -22.54 -28.85 2.00
N ILE A 57 -23.31 -28.04 1.29
CA ILE A 57 -23.10 -26.59 1.13
C ILE A 57 -24.38 -25.88 1.53
N GLY A 58 -24.29 -24.95 2.48
CA GLY A 58 -25.40 -24.17 3.00
C GLY A 58 -25.99 -23.14 2.02
N ASP A 59 -26.87 -22.30 2.56
CA ASP A 59 -27.57 -21.24 1.84
C ASP A 59 -26.65 -20.02 1.64
N HIS A 60 -26.88 -19.24 0.57
CA HIS A 60 -26.19 -17.98 0.27
C HIS A 60 -24.66 -18.08 0.13
N CYS A 61 -24.14 -19.24 -0.28
CA CYS A 61 -22.70 -19.44 -0.43
C CYS A 61 -22.21 -19.01 -1.81
N LYS A 62 -20.91 -18.71 -1.90
CA LYS A 62 -20.25 -18.44 -3.17
C LYS A 62 -18.95 -19.24 -3.27
N VAL A 63 -18.96 -20.25 -4.11
CA VAL A 63 -17.80 -21.08 -4.43
C VAL A 63 -17.25 -20.61 -5.78
N GLN A 64 -16.08 -19.98 -5.79
CA GLN A 64 -15.46 -19.44 -7.00
C GLN A 64 -14.82 -20.54 -7.86
N ASN A 65 -14.33 -20.13 -9.03
CA ASN A 65 -13.87 -21.06 -10.06
C ASN A 65 -12.72 -21.97 -9.60
N SER A 66 -12.69 -23.20 -10.12
CA SER A 66 -11.61 -24.17 -9.91
C SER A 66 -11.35 -24.57 -8.45
N VAL A 67 -12.40 -24.56 -7.62
CA VAL A 67 -12.35 -25.07 -6.24
C VAL A 67 -12.57 -26.58 -6.22
N ASN A 68 -11.82 -27.29 -5.36
CA ASN A 68 -11.99 -28.73 -5.13
C ASN A 68 -12.53 -29.00 -3.74
N LEU A 69 -13.77 -29.49 -3.64
CA LEU A 69 -14.44 -29.89 -2.41
C LEU A 69 -14.52 -31.42 -2.37
N TYR A 70 -13.72 -32.07 -1.51
CA TYR A 70 -13.71 -33.52 -1.38
C TYR A 70 -14.70 -34.04 -0.34
N HIS A 71 -14.98 -35.34 -0.41
CA HIS A 71 -15.85 -36.01 0.54
C HIS A 71 -15.40 -35.77 1.99
N GLY A 72 -16.35 -35.52 2.89
CA GLY A 72 -16.10 -35.13 4.27
C GLY A 72 -16.14 -33.63 4.53
N VAL A 73 -16.23 -32.79 3.50
CA VAL A 73 -16.40 -31.33 3.65
C VAL A 73 -17.88 -30.97 3.93
N THR A 74 -18.09 -30.20 4.99
CA THR A 74 -19.39 -29.59 5.33
C THR A 74 -19.23 -28.08 5.43
N ILE A 75 -20.03 -27.33 4.66
CA ILE A 75 -20.01 -25.87 4.55
C ILE A 75 -21.34 -25.30 5.06
N GLY A 76 -21.27 -24.39 6.03
CA GLY A 76 -22.42 -23.64 6.57
C GLY A 76 -22.92 -22.54 5.62
N ASP A 77 -23.71 -21.61 6.15
CA ASP A 77 -24.36 -20.57 5.35
C ASP A 77 -23.46 -19.35 5.13
N ARG A 78 -23.69 -18.61 4.03
CA ARG A 78 -23.02 -17.32 3.73
C ARG A 78 -21.49 -17.44 3.61
N VAL A 79 -20.98 -18.62 3.28
CA VAL A 79 -19.55 -18.88 3.13
C VAL A 79 -19.06 -18.41 1.76
N PHE A 80 -17.91 -17.76 1.73
CA PHE A 80 -17.19 -17.42 0.50
C PHE A 80 -15.95 -18.28 0.35
N ILE A 81 -15.77 -18.91 -0.82
CA ILE A 81 -14.58 -19.67 -1.17
C ILE A 81 -13.98 -19.08 -2.43
N GLY A 82 -12.78 -18.52 -2.31
CA GLY A 82 -12.03 -17.90 -3.39
C GLY A 82 -11.57 -18.90 -4.45
N PRO A 83 -11.24 -18.41 -5.67
CA PRO A 83 -10.90 -19.28 -6.79
C PRO A 83 -9.64 -20.09 -6.49
N HIS A 84 -9.57 -21.32 -7.02
CA HIS A 84 -8.45 -22.25 -6.82
C HIS A 84 -8.20 -22.71 -5.37
N ALA A 85 -9.12 -22.46 -4.43
CA ALA A 85 -9.00 -23.05 -3.10
C ALA A 85 -9.16 -24.58 -3.18
N SER A 86 -8.35 -25.32 -2.44
CA SER A 86 -8.37 -26.78 -2.42
C SER A 86 -8.56 -27.30 -1.00
N PHE A 87 -9.48 -28.24 -0.86
CA PHE A 87 -9.68 -28.97 0.39
C PHE A 87 -8.96 -30.32 0.26
N THR A 88 -8.62 -30.93 1.38
CA THR A 88 -8.16 -32.33 1.41
C THR A 88 -9.14 -33.12 2.26
N ASN A 89 -9.04 -34.44 2.23
CA ASN A 89 -9.92 -35.35 2.97
C ASN A 89 -9.18 -36.55 3.58
N ASP A 90 -7.87 -36.63 3.41
CA ASP A 90 -6.98 -37.61 4.02
C ASP A 90 -5.71 -36.87 4.47
N ILE A 91 -5.25 -37.13 5.69
CA ILE A 91 -4.04 -36.53 6.26
C ILE A 91 -2.78 -37.18 5.66
N TYR A 92 -2.88 -38.46 5.27
CA TYR A 92 -1.79 -39.29 4.81
C TYR A 92 -2.11 -40.01 3.47
N PRO A 93 -2.46 -39.28 2.40
CA PRO A 93 -2.88 -39.90 1.14
C PRO A 93 -1.74 -40.71 0.52
N ARG A 94 -2.02 -41.97 0.18
CA ARG A 94 -1.08 -42.89 -0.49
C ARG A 94 -1.79 -43.64 -1.60
N ALA A 95 -1.21 -43.60 -2.81
CA ALA A 95 -1.84 -44.15 -4.02
C ALA A 95 -2.17 -45.67 -3.98
N VAL A 96 -1.55 -46.42 -3.06
CA VAL A 96 -1.69 -47.89 -2.96
C VAL A 96 -2.11 -48.33 -1.53
N SER A 97 -2.39 -47.39 -0.62
CA SER A 97 -2.81 -47.77 0.74
C SER A 97 -4.29 -48.17 0.74
N PRO A 98 -4.66 -49.32 1.33
CA PRO A 98 -6.06 -49.69 1.52
C PRO A 98 -6.74 -48.88 2.64
N ASP A 99 -5.94 -48.26 3.52
CA ASP A 99 -6.39 -47.58 4.74
C ASP A 99 -6.72 -46.10 4.46
N TRP A 100 -7.61 -45.83 3.49
CA TRP A 100 -8.09 -44.47 3.24
C TRP A 100 -9.10 -44.06 4.32
N GLU A 101 -8.74 -43.08 5.12
CA GLU A 101 -9.61 -42.51 6.15
C GLU A 101 -10.11 -41.13 5.71
N VAL A 102 -11.43 -40.96 5.64
CA VAL A 102 -12.05 -39.67 5.36
C VAL A 102 -12.06 -38.84 6.62
N VAL A 103 -11.23 -37.81 6.65
CA VAL A 103 -11.15 -36.89 7.79
C VAL A 103 -12.06 -35.68 7.52
N PRO A 104 -13.11 -35.46 8.33
CA PRO A 104 -14.09 -34.42 8.06
C PRO A 104 -13.50 -33.02 8.23
N THR A 105 -13.99 -32.08 7.42
CA THR A 105 -13.64 -30.66 7.51
C THR A 105 -14.92 -29.84 7.64
N ARG A 106 -14.98 -28.95 8.62
CA ARG A 106 -16.17 -28.14 8.90
C ARG A 106 -15.89 -26.67 8.69
N ILE A 107 -16.72 -26.03 7.86
CA ILE A 107 -16.67 -24.59 7.60
C ILE A 107 -17.95 -23.99 8.18
N GLU A 108 -17.81 -23.17 9.21
CA GLU A 108 -18.96 -22.53 9.85
C GLU A 108 -19.44 -21.30 9.06
N ASP A 109 -20.63 -20.84 9.43
CA ASP A 109 -21.33 -19.74 8.79
C ASP A 109 -20.46 -18.48 8.61
N GLY A 110 -20.54 -17.86 7.44
CA GLY A 110 -19.90 -16.59 7.14
C GLY A 110 -18.38 -16.64 6.99
N ALA A 111 -17.75 -17.82 7.12
CA ALA A 111 -16.32 -17.95 6.89
C ALA A 111 -15.96 -17.54 5.44
N SER A 112 -14.78 -16.92 5.29
CA SER A 112 -14.29 -16.44 4.01
C SER A 112 -12.90 -17.00 3.73
N ILE A 113 -12.75 -17.72 2.63
CA ILE A 113 -11.52 -18.39 2.23
C ILE A 113 -10.95 -17.69 1.01
N GLY A 114 -9.71 -17.21 1.11
CA GLY A 114 -9.01 -16.52 0.04
C GLY A 114 -8.68 -17.42 -1.16
N ALA A 115 -8.39 -16.79 -2.30
CA ALA A 115 -7.97 -17.49 -3.51
C ALA A 115 -6.71 -18.36 -3.27
N ASN A 116 -6.64 -19.52 -3.91
CA ASN A 116 -5.49 -20.43 -3.84
C ASN A 116 -5.10 -20.87 -2.41
N ALA A 117 -6.05 -20.86 -1.47
CA ALA A 117 -5.81 -21.38 -0.12
C ALA A 117 -5.98 -22.91 -0.10
N THR A 118 -5.17 -23.59 0.72
CA THR A 118 -5.27 -25.04 0.94
C THR A 118 -5.81 -25.30 2.35
N ILE A 119 -6.90 -26.03 2.45
CA ILE A 119 -7.50 -26.43 3.72
C ILE A 119 -7.16 -27.91 3.98
N VAL A 120 -6.24 -28.15 4.92
CA VAL A 120 -5.91 -29.51 5.35
C VAL A 120 -7.10 -30.07 6.15
N CYS A 121 -7.46 -31.34 5.91
CA CYS A 121 -8.59 -31.97 6.56
C CYS A 121 -8.45 -32.07 8.08
N GLY A 122 -9.57 -32.24 8.77
CA GLY A 122 -9.61 -32.34 10.24
C GLY A 122 -9.69 -30.99 10.96
N VAL A 123 -9.81 -29.90 10.20
CA VAL A 123 -9.94 -28.54 10.76
C VAL A 123 -11.37 -28.05 10.75
N THR A 124 -11.68 -27.19 11.72
CA THR A 124 -12.87 -26.35 11.75
C THR A 124 -12.48 -24.91 11.49
N LEU A 125 -13.09 -24.30 10.46
CA LEU A 125 -13.05 -22.85 10.24
C LEU A 125 -14.23 -22.22 10.95
N GLY A 126 -13.95 -21.47 12.01
CA GLY A 126 -14.96 -20.87 12.87
C GLY A 126 -15.79 -19.79 12.18
N LYS A 127 -16.96 -19.50 12.75
CA LYS A 127 -17.93 -18.53 12.23
C LYS A 127 -17.28 -17.19 11.88
N ASN A 128 -17.56 -16.66 10.70
CA ASN A 128 -17.02 -15.39 10.18
C ASN A 128 -15.49 -15.27 10.16
N CYS A 129 -14.74 -16.37 10.29
CA CYS A 129 -13.28 -16.31 10.17
C CYS A 129 -12.86 -15.95 8.74
N MET A 130 -11.61 -15.52 8.58
CA MET A 130 -11.04 -15.18 7.29
C MET A 130 -9.69 -15.86 7.08
N VAL A 131 -9.54 -16.56 5.97
CA VAL A 131 -8.29 -17.19 5.53
C VAL A 131 -7.73 -16.35 4.38
N ALA A 132 -6.52 -15.82 4.51
CA ALA A 132 -5.91 -15.05 3.44
C ALA A 132 -5.57 -15.93 2.21
N ALA A 133 -5.56 -15.30 1.03
CA ALA A 133 -5.18 -15.96 -0.21
C ALA A 133 -3.79 -16.62 -0.10
N GLY A 134 -3.64 -17.80 -0.70
CA GLY A 134 -2.39 -18.56 -0.69
C GLY A 134 -2.04 -19.23 0.65
N SER A 135 -2.91 -19.16 1.66
CA SER A 135 -2.60 -19.74 2.98
C SER A 135 -2.84 -21.25 3.03
N VAL A 136 -2.06 -21.97 3.84
CA VAL A 136 -2.24 -23.41 4.09
C VAL A 136 -2.70 -23.63 5.53
N VAL A 137 -4.00 -23.88 5.69
CA VAL A 137 -4.62 -24.05 7.00
C VAL A 137 -4.43 -25.48 7.48
N THR A 138 -3.74 -25.63 8.61
CA THR A 138 -3.39 -26.92 9.23
C THR A 138 -3.98 -27.10 10.63
N GLN A 139 -4.65 -26.08 11.16
CA GLN A 139 -5.24 -26.05 12.49
C GLN A 139 -6.59 -25.34 12.46
N ASN A 140 -7.39 -25.54 13.50
CA ASN A 140 -8.67 -24.84 13.66
C ASN A 140 -8.47 -23.33 13.66
N VAL A 141 -9.40 -22.62 13.00
CA VAL A 141 -9.43 -21.16 12.98
C VAL A 141 -10.55 -20.70 13.91
N PRO A 142 -10.28 -19.84 14.91
CA PRO A 142 -11.32 -19.36 15.80
C PRO A 142 -12.34 -18.51 15.04
N ALA A 143 -13.55 -18.37 15.59
CA ALA A 143 -14.55 -17.45 15.06
C ALA A 143 -13.95 -16.04 14.92
N PHE A 144 -14.24 -15.39 13.80
CA PHE A 144 -13.69 -14.09 13.41
C PHE A 144 -12.16 -14.02 13.30
N GLY A 145 -11.42 -15.13 13.42
CA GLY A 145 -9.97 -15.13 13.30
C GLY A 145 -9.51 -14.85 11.87
N LEU A 146 -8.48 -14.02 11.71
CA LEU A 146 -7.75 -13.83 10.46
C LEU A 146 -6.48 -14.67 10.47
N VAL A 147 -6.37 -15.63 9.55
CA VAL A 147 -5.16 -16.46 9.40
C VAL A 147 -4.43 -16.20 8.09
N ILE A 148 -3.10 -16.20 8.15
CA ILE A 148 -2.21 -15.95 7.01
C ILE A 148 -1.02 -16.91 7.04
N GLY A 149 -0.59 -17.35 5.87
CA GLY A 149 0.71 -17.97 5.64
C GLY A 149 0.68 -19.49 5.44
N GLN A 150 1.85 -20.09 5.42
CA GLN A 150 2.06 -21.53 5.23
C GLN A 150 3.14 -22.02 6.20
N PRO A 151 2.79 -22.69 7.31
CA PRO A 151 1.42 -22.95 7.77
C PRO A 151 0.71 -21.65 8.20
N ALA A 152 -0.62 -21.60 8.02
CA ALA A 152 -1.43 -20.45 8.36
C ALA A 152 -1.43 -20.24 9.89
N LYS A 153 -1.15 -19.01 10.32
CA LYS A 153 -1.18 -18.60 11.71
C LYS A 153 -2.20 -17.49 11.92
N LEU A 154 -2.82 -17.45 13.10
CA LEU A 154 -3.67 -16.35 13.53
C LEU A 154 -2.82 -15.06 13.61
N VAL A 155 -3.21 -14.03 12.88
CA VAL A 155 -2.51 -12.73 12.85
C VAL A 155 -3.37 -11.58 13.35
N ASP A 156 -4.70 -11.74 13.33
CA ASP A 156 -5.65 -10.73 13.81
C ASP A 156 -7.04 -11.38 13.99
N TYR A 157 -8.01 -10.57 14.42
CA TYR A 157 -9.44 -10.85 14.27
C TYR A 157 -10.05 -9.88 13.25
N VAL A 158 -11.15 -10.27 12.61
CA VAL A 158 -11.94 -9.42 11.72
C VAL A 158 -13.30 -9.09 12.34
N ASN A 159 -13.92 -8.00 11.92
CA ASN A 159 -15.34 -7.78 12.18
C ASN A 159 -16.23 -8.57 11.20
N ILE A 160 -17.56 -8.44 11.36
CA ILE A 160 -18.58 -9.07 10.51
C ILE A 160 -18.48 -8.71 9.02
N GLN A 161 -17.76 -7.65 8.65
CA GLN A 161 -17.49 -7.25 7.27
C GLN A 161 -16.13 -7.75 6.73
N GLY A 162 -15.39 -8.52 7.52
CA GLY A 162 -14.05 -9.01 7.15
C GLY A 162 -12.94 -7.96 7.26
N ARG A 163 -13.15 -6.86 8.00
CA ARG A 163 -12.10 -5.84 8.24
C ARG A 163 -11.26 -6.23 9.46
N PRO A 164 -9.91 -6.23 9.35
CA PRO A 164 -9.03 -6.48 10.49
C PRO A 164 -9.29 -5.50 11.65
N LEU A 165 -9.24 -5.99 12.88
CA LEU A 165 -9.48 -5.22 14.09
C LEU A 165 -8.20 -4.62 14.69
N HIS A 166 -7.02 -5.02 14.20
CA HIS A 166 -5.72 -4.69 14.78
C HIS A 166 -5.67 -5.04 16.27
N HIS A 167 -6.18 -6.23 16.61
CA HIS A 167 -6.36 -6.67 17.98
C HIS A 167 -5.07 -7.23 18.56
N ASN A 168 -4.81 -6.96 19.84
CA ASN A 168 -3.68 -7.56 20.55
C ASN A 168 -3.96 -9.05 20.84
N LEU A 169 -3.30 -9.94 20.11
CA LEU A 169 -3.46 -11.39 20.24
C LEU A 169 -3.01 -11.97 21.59
N GLN A 170 -2.21 -11.24 22.38
CA GLN A 170 -1.83 -11.66 23.74
C GLN A 170 -2.90 -11.27 24.79
N GLY A 171 -3.88 -10.44 24.41
CA GLY A 171 -4.99 -10.03 25.26
C GLY A 171 -6.19 -10.99 25.22
N PRO A 172 -7.29 -10.68 25.93
CA PRO A 172 -8.52 -11.44 25.83
C PRO A 172 -9.09 -11.38 24.41
N ALA A 173 -9.94 -12.35 24.04
CA ALA A 173 -10.66 -12.32 22.77
C ALA A 173 -11.43 -10.99 22.58
N PRO A 174 -11.60 -10.48 21.34
CA PRO A 174 -12.36 -9.25 21.10
C PRO A 174 -13.78 -9.33 21.68
N SER A 175 -14.30 -8.20 22.16
CA SER A 175 -15.70 -8.14 22.62
C SER A 175 -16.68 -8.35 21.46
N ASP A 176 -17.86 -8.88 21.76
CA ASP A 176 -18.92 -9.11 20.78
C ASP A 176 -19.29 -7.83 20.01
N GLU A 177 -19.29 -6.68 20.71
CA GLU A 177 -19.49 -5.37 20.11
C GLU A 177 -18.47 -5.04 19.01
N LYS A 178 -17.17 -5.34 19.24
CA LYS A 178 -16.11 -5.14 18.23
C LYS A 178 -16.27 -6.08 17.03
N LEU A 179 -16.60 -7.34 17.28
CA LEU A 179 -16.78 -8.36 16.23
C LEU A 179 -17.99 -8.03 15.34
N HIS A 180 -19.06 -7.52 15.95
CA HIS A 180 -20.30 -7.15 15.27
C HIS A 180 -20.35 -5.67 14.88
N THR A 181 -19.25 -4.92 15.06
CA THR A 181 -19.12 -3.58 14.52
C THR A 181 -19.17 -3.67 13.02
N VAL A 182 -20.32 -3.35 12.44
CA VAL A 182 -20.39 -2.96 11.04
C VAL A 182 -19.65 -1.63 11.00
N PHE A 183 -18.51 -1.55 10.29
CA PHE A 183 -18.11 -0.24 9.81
C PHE A 183 -19.24 0.18 8.88
N THR A 184 -20.18 0.95 9.43
CA THR A 184 -20.90 1.91 8.65
C THR A 184 -19.80 2.77 8.09
N VAL A 185 -19.44 2.48 6.85
CA VAL A 185 -19.10 3.56 5.97
C VAL A 185 -20.21 4.57 6.19
N PRO A 186 -19.92 5.80 6.65
CA PRO A 186 -20.95 6.83 6.78
C PRO A 186 -21.80 6.74 5.53
N GLN A 187 -23.12 6.81 5.69
CA GLN A 187 -24.18 6.49 4.71
C GLN A 187 -24.15 7.35 3.41
N GLY A 188 -22.97 7.78 2.97
CA GLY A 188 -22.65 8.44 1.71
C GLY A 188 -21.66 7.67 0.81
N ASP A 189 -21.58 6.33 0.91
CA ASP A 189 -20.80 5.48 -0.03
C ASP A 189 -21.67 4.40 -0.76
N MET A 190 -23.00 4.35 -0.55
CA MET A 190 -23.95 3.62 -1.43
C MET A 190 -24.65 4.53 -2.45
N ASP A 191 -24.47 5.84 -2.35
CA ASP A 191 -24.86 6.87 -3.32
C ASP A 191 -23.73 7.17 -4.33
N LEU A 192 -23.05 6.13 -4.83
CA LEU A 192 -22.06 6.24 -5.91
C LEU A 192 -22.69 6.38 -7.30
N LYS A 193 -24.00 6.63 -7.36
CA LYS A 193 -24.63 7.38 -8.45
C LYS A 193 -25.00 8.75 -7.88
N ALA A 194 -24.20 9.76 -8.20
CA ALA A 194 -24.38 11.19 -7.93
C ALA A 194 -23.65 11.85 -6.73
N LYS A 195 -22.43 11.43 -6.39
CA LYS A 195 -21.38 12.42 -6.03
C LYS A 195 -20.60 12.77 -7.28
N SER A 196 -20.55 14.05 -7.63
CA SER A 196 -19.77 14.55 -8.77
C SER A 196 -18.34 13.99 -8.70
N ARG A 197 -17.80 13.57 -9.85
CA ARG A 197 -16.38 13.23 -9.97
C ARG A 197 -15.58 14.45 -9.51
N VAL A 198 -14.44 14.22 -8.84
CA VAL A 198 -13.54 15.33 -8.50
C VAL A 198 -12.88 15.77 -9.80
N ARG A 199 -13.06 17.03 -10.18
CA ARG A 199 -12.47 17.60 -11.39
C ARG A 199 -11.05 18.04 -11.08
N VAL A 200 -10.07 17.40 -11.70
CA VAL A 200 -8.65 17.59 -11.40
C VAL A 200 -7.93 18.16 -12.62
N GLY A 201 -7.32 19.33 -12.45
CA GLY A 201 -6.45 19.93 -13.43
C GLY A 201 -4.99 19.51 -13.27
N VAL A 202 -4.20 19.63 -14.33
CA VAL A 202 -2.74 19.45 -14.28
C VAL A 202 -2.03 20.64 -14.90
N VAL A 203 -1.11 21.24 -14.16
CA VAL A 203 -0.23 22.32 -14.61
C VAL A 203 1.17 21.73 -14.86
N GLY A 204 1.62 21.79 -16.10
CA GLY A 204 2.81 21.10 -16.61
C GLY A 204 2.45 19.78 -17.29
N ALA A 205 2.83 19.62 -18.56
CA ALA A 205 2.68 18.42 -19.38
C ALA A 205 4.04 17.75 -19.67
N GLY A 206 5.05 18.03 -18.83
CA GLY A 206 6.34 17.34 -18.83
C GLY A 206 6.23 15.89 -18.35
N VAL A 207 7.36 15.28 -17.96
CA VAL A 207 7.41 13.87 -17.52
C VAL A 207 6.49 13.62 -16.32
N ARG A 208 6.61 14.43 -15.24
CA ARG A 208 5.80 14.28 -14.03
C ARG A 208 4.32 14.58 -14.29
N GLY A 209 4.03 15.65 -15.02
CA GLY A 209 2.67 16.02 -15.39
C GLY A 209 1.92 14.95 -16.20
N ARG A 210 2.60 14.31 -17.17
CA ARG A 210 2.03 13.19 -17.91
C ARG A 210 1.81 11.95 -17.04
N GLU A 211 2.67 11.69 -16.05
CA GLU A 211 2.44 10.62 -15.07
C GLU A 211 1.21 10.93 -14.20
N HIS A 212 1.02 12.18 -13.76
CA HIS A 212 -0.21 12.61 -13.07
C HIS A 212 -1.44 12.34 -13.93
N LEU A 213 -1.46 12.83 -15.18
CA LEU A 213 -2.59 12.62 -16.11
C LEU A 213 -2.90 11.13 -16.33
N ARG A 214 -1.88 10.30 -16.55
CA ARG A 214 -2.03 8.84 -16.70
C ARG A 214 -2.73 8.21 -15.50
N ILE A 215 -2.34 8.61 -14.29
CA ILE A 215 -2.93 8.05 -13.07
C ILE A 215 -4.35 8.57 -12.88
N LEU A 216 -4.58 9.87 -13.08
CA LEU A 216 -5.90 10.50 -12.96
C LEU A 216 -6.93 9.85 -13.90
N ASP A 217 -6.55 9.55 -15.13
CA ASP A 217 -7.40 8.85 -16.12
C ASP A 217 -7.83 7.44 -15.65
N LEU A 218 -6.97 6.76 -14.88
CA LEU A 218 -7.27 5.44 -14.31
C LEU A 218 -8.16 5.50 -13.05
N LEU A 219 -8.37 6.67 -12.45
CA LEU A 219 -9.18 6.82 -11.23
C LEU A 219 -10.66 7.03 -11.59
N LYS A 220 -11.50 6.03 -11.29
CA LYS A 220 -12.95 6.02 -11.61
C LYS A 220 -13.76 7.21 -11.08
N ASN A 221 -13.24 7.89 -10.06
CA ASN A 221 -13.93 8.92 -9.29
C ASN A 221 -13.36 10.33 -9.54
N VAL A 222 -12.59 10.47 -10.62
CA VAL A 222 -11.92 11.70 -11.07
C VAL A 222 -12.36 12.00 -12.50
N GLU A 223 -12.37 13.28 -12.83
CA GLU A 223 -12.48 13.80 -14.19
C GLU A 223 -11.31 14.75 -14.43
N ILE A 224 -10.66 14.67 -15.58
CA ILE A 224 -9.54 15.57 -15.90
C ILE A 224 -10.13 16.89 -16.41
N ALA A 225 -10.03 17.94 -15.59
CA ALA A 225 -10.59 19.26 -15.88
C ALA A 225 -9.87 19.97 -17.04
N GLY A 226 -8.58 19.67 -17.21
CA GLY A 226 -7.76 20.20 -18.28
C GLY A 226 -6.28 20.15 -17.95
N VAL A 227 -5.46 20.37 -18.97
CA VAL A 227 -4.00 20.45 -18.89
C VAL A 227 -3.52 21.82 -19.35
N MET A 228 -2.59 22.41 -18.60
CA MET A 228 -1.93 23.67 -18.95
C MET A 228 -0.42 23.45 -19.08
N ASP A 229 0.17 23.83 -20.21
CA ASP A 229 1.63 23.87 -20.38
C ASP A 229 2.01 25.01 -21.34
N PRO A 230 3.06 25.80 -21.06
CA PRO A 230 3.52 26.86 -21.97
C PRO A 230 3.98 26.30 -23.34
N ASN A 231 4.46 25.04 -23.38
CA ASN A 231 4.76 24.34 -24.62
C ASN A 231 3.46 23.78 -25.23
N LYS A 232 2.93 24.51 -26.22
CA LYS A 232 1.70 24.16 -26.95
C LYS A 232 1.73 22.74 -27.51
N GLN A 233 2.88 22.23 -27.96
CA GLN A 233 2.99 20.88 -28.48
C GLN A 233 2.74 19.86 -27.37
N TRP A 234 3.39 20.00 -26.22
CA TRP A 234 3.22 19.08 -25.09
C TRP A 234 1.81 19.14 -24.52
N ALA A 235 1.22 20.33 -24.41
CA ALA A 235 -0.18 20.49 -24.01
C ALA A 235 -1.14 19.77 -24.97
N THR A 236 -0.92 19.93 -26.28
CA THR A 236 -1.75 19.30 -27.32
C THR A 236 -1.66 17.78 -27.29
N GLU A 237 -0.44 17.24 -27.23
CA GLU A 237 -0.21 15.80 -27.12
C GLU A 237 -0.87 15.20 -25.88
N ALA A 238 -0.72 15.85 -24.71
CA ALA A 238 -1.33 15.40 -23.47
C ALA A 238 -2.86 15.47 -23.52
N ALA A 239 -3.42 16.58 -24.01
CA ALA A 239 -4.87 16.78 -24.15
C ALA A 239 -5.51 15.74 -25.08
N MET A 240 -4.86 15.44 -26.21
CA MET A 240 -5.31 14.39 -27.13
C MET A 240 -5.24 13.00 -26.49
N GLN A 241 -4.13 12.69 -25.82
CA GLN A 241 -3.91 11.37 -25.21
C GLN A 241 -4.91 11.06 -24.09
N TYR A 242 -5.23 12.04 -23.25
CA TYR A 242 -6.08 11.87 -22.07
C TYR A 242 -7.48 12.47 -22.24
N ASN A 243 -7.84 12.85 -23.47
CA ASN A 243 -9.14 13.41 -23.84
C ASN A 243 -9.64 14.51 -22.88
N CYS A 244 -8.83 15.55 -22.70
CA CYS A 244 -9.13 16.66 -21.79
C CYS A 244 -8.89 18.03 -22.46
N PRO A 245 -9.50 19.12 -21.95
CA PRO A 245 -9.29 20.46 -22.49
C PRO A 245 -7.85 20.96 -22.30
N ILE A 246 -7.36 21.74 -23.27
CA ILE A 246 -6.14 22.54 -23.11
C ILE A 246 -6.54 23.86 -22.45
N LEU A 247 -5.92 24.20 -21.33
CA LEU A 247 -6.04 25.50 -20.69
C LEU A 247 -4.78 26.32 -20.95
N ASN A 248 -4.94 27.59 -21.29
CA ASN A 248 -3.84 28.48 -21.66
C ASN A 248 -3.42 29.40 -20.53
N ASP A 249 -4.23 29.51 -19.47
CA ASP A 249 -3.99 30.42 -18.35
C ASP A 249 -4.49 29.78 -17.04
N ILE A 250 -3.79 30.06 -15.94
CA ILE A 250 -4.08 29.49 -14.62
C ILE A 250 -5.48 29.86 -14.12
N SER A 251 -6.00 31.05 -14.48
CA SER A 251 -7.35 31.49 -14.14
C SER A 251 -8.45 30.62 -14.74
N GLN A 252 -8.16 29.89 -15.83
CA GLN A 252 -9.15 29.03 -16.47
C GLN A 252 -9.49 27.81 -15.62
N PHE A 253 -8.67 27.43 -14.64
CA PHE A 253 -9.04 26.38 -13.69
C PHE A 253 -10.16 26.81 -12.73
N VAL A 254 -10.37 28.12 -12.53
CA VAL A 254 -11.41 28.66 -11.65
C VAL A 254 -12.79 28.28 -12.18
N GLY A 255 -13.57 27.58 -11.36
CA GLY A 255 -14.88 27.03 -11.73
C GLY A 255 -14.84 25.75 -12.55
N GLN A 256 -13.71 25.40 -13.17
CA GLN A 256 -13.54 24.18 -13.97
C GLN A 256 -12.94 23.01 -13.16
N ALA A 257 -12.05 23.29 -12.21
CA ALA A 257 -11.40 22.29 -11.38
C ALA A 257 -11.74 22.45 -9.90
N ASP A 258 -11.82 21.32 -9.20
CA ASP A 258 -11.89 21.27 -7.73
C ASP A 258 -10.49 21.16 -7.12
N ALA A 259 -9.55 20.55 -7.85
CA ALA A 259 -8.18 20.37 -7.44
C ALA A 259 -7.21 20.49 -8.63
N VAL A 260 -5.96 20.84 -8.39
CA VAL A 260 -4.92 20.93 -9.42
C VAL A 260 -3.62 20.28 -8.92
N CYS A 261 -3.00 19.47 -9.78
CA CYS A 261 -1.64 18.98 -9.60
C CYS A 261 -0.67 19.92 -10.33
N ILE A 262 0.23 20.58 -9.59
CA ILE A 262 1.24 21.49 -10.11
C ILE A 262 2.55 20.71 -10.27
N ALA A 263 2.89 20.42 -11.53
CA ALA A 263 4.09 19.71 -11.96
C ALA A 263 4.87 20.56 -13.00
N SER A 264 4.94 21.87 -12.74
CA SER A 264 5.64 22.88 -13.54
C SER A 264 7.04 23.19 -12.95
N PRO A 265 7.85 24.08 -13.56
CA PRO A 265 9.13 24.48 -12.97
C PRO A 265 8.96 25.13 -11.59
N LEU A 266 9.92 24.90 -10.69
CA LEU A 266 9.89 25.33 -9.27
C LEU A 266 9.54 26.81 -9.09
N ALA A 267 10.08 27.70 -9.95
CA ALA A 267 9.85 29.14 -9.89
C ALA A 267 8.36 29.53 -9.98
N THR A 268 7.51 28.66 -10.51
CA THR A 268 6.08 28.91 -10.71
C THR A 268 5.19 28.33 -9.60
N HIS A 269 5.73 27.48 -8.72
CA HIS A 269 4.93 26.74 -7.74
C HIS A 269 4.17 27.66 -6.78
N ALA A 270 4.85 28.68 -6.25
CA ALA A 270 4.26 29.61 -5.30
C ALA A 270 3.17 30.47 -5.93
N GLU A 271 3.47 31.06 -7.09
CA GLU A 271 2.53 31.91 -7.84
C GLU A 271 1.25 31.15 -8.18
N TYR A 272 1.37 30.00 -8.85
CA TYR A 272 0.22 29.19 -9.24
C TYR A 272 -0.51 28.59 -8.04
N GLY A 273 0.24 28.07 -7.05
CA GLY A 273 -0.34 27.46 -5.86
C GLY A 273 -1.13 28.46 -5.03
N VAL A 274 -0.58 29.65 -4.75
CA VAL A 274 -1.29 30.70 -4.00
C VAL A 274 -2.53 31.14 -4.76
N PHE A 275 -2.40 31.42 -6.07
CA PHE A 275 -3.53 31.81 -6.90
C PHE A 275 -4.67 30.79 -6.83
N LEU A 276 -4.38 29.49 -7.01
CA LEU A 276 -5.39 28.44 -7.01
C LEU A 276 -6.04 28.26 -5.62
N LEU A 277 -5.24 28.26 -4.55
CA LEU A 277 -5.74 28.14 -3.18
C LEU A 277 -6.67 29.31 -2.82
N ASP A 278 -6.33 30.53 -3.23
CA ASP A 278 -7.16 31.72 -3.04
C ASP A 278 -8.46 31.72 -3.84
N HIS A 279 -8.53 30.92 -4.91
CA HIS A 279 -9.75 30.71 -5.68
C HIS A 279 -10.47 29.41 -5.29
N ASN A 280 -10.24 28.92 -4.06
CA ASN A 280 -10.87 27.75 -3.46
C ASN A 280 -10.57 26.41 -4.17
N ILE A 281 -9.43 26.31 -4.85
CA ILE A 281 -8.99 25.09 -5.53
C ILE A 281 -7.93 24.39 -4.65
N HIS A 282 -8.07 23.08 -4.49
CA HIS A 282 -7.07 22.28 -3.77
C HIS A 282 -5.80 22.06 -4.59
N CYS A 283 -4.64 21.99 -3.94
CA CYS A 283 -3.36 21.84 -4.65
C CYS A 283 -2.56 20.63 -4.17
N LEU A 284 -2.09 19.84 -5.14
CA LEU A 284 -0.91 18.98 -4.97
C LEU A 284 0.23 19.68 -5.71
N ILE A 285 1.32 20.01 -5.02
CA ILE A 285 2.48 20.69 -5.61
C ILE A 285 3.66 19.74 -5.59
N GLU A 286 4.24 19.43 -6.75
CA GLU A 286 5.46 18.64 -6.85
C GLU A 286 6.59 19.23 -6.00
N LYS A 287 7.48 18.36 -5.51
CA LYS A 287 8.66 18.82 -4.76
C LYS A 287 9.66 19.51 -5.71
N PRO A 288 10.44 20.49 -5.24
CA PRO A 288 10.34 21.17 -3.93
C PRO A 288 9.10 22.08 -3.81
N LEU A 289 8.64 22.36 -2.59
CA LEU A 289 7.39 23.12 -2.39
C LEU A 289 7.43 24.53 -3.02
N ALA A 290 8.50 25.30 -2.77
CA ALA A 290 8.73 26.61 -3.36
C ALA A 290 10.23 26.99 -3.29
N SER A 291 10.62 28.14 -3.83
CA SER A 291 12.03 28.56 -3.90
C SER A 291 12.53 29.24 -2.62
N THR A 292 11.63 29.87 -1.87
CA THR A 292 11.98 30.62 -0.64
C THR A 292 11.04 30.31 0.53
N GLU A 293 11.49 30.61 1.75
CA GLU A 293 10.67 30.43 2.95
C GLU A 293 9.40 31.30 2.91
N ALA A 294 9.53 32.54 2.43
CA ALA A 294 8.39 33.45 2.28
C ALA A 294 7.33 32.91 1.32
N GLU A 295 7.74 32.30 0.21
CA GLU A 295 6.84 31.65 -0.75
C GLU A 295 6.14 30.42 -0.14
N CYS A 296 6.88 29.57 0.59
CA CYS A 296 6.28 28.45 1.33
C CYS A 296 5.22 28.95 2.32
N LEU A 297 5.56 29.96 3.13
CA LEU A 297 4.63 30.54 4.10
C LEU A 297 3.39 31.15 3.43
N ALA A 298 3.55 31.77 2.25
CA ALA A 298 2.41 32.27 1.47
C ALA A 298 1.46 31.15 1.02
N LEU A 299 2.00 30.01 0.56
CA LEU A 299 1.21 28.82 0.21
C LEU A 299 0.45 28.27 1.43
N LEU A 300 1.11 28.14 2.58
CA LEU A 300 0.50 27.66 3.81
C LEU A 300 -0.63 28.59 4.27
N ALA A 301 -0.38 29.89 4.27
CA ALA A 301 -1.37 30.89 4.65
C ALA A 301 -2.58 30.90 3.71
N ALA A 302 -2.38 30.76 2.39
CA ALA A 302 -3.46 30.66 1.42
C ALA A 302 -4.30 29.38 1.62
N ALA A 303 -3.65 28.25 1.88
CA ALA A 303 -4.31 26.98 2.15
C ALA A 303 -5.16 27.04 3.44
N GLU A 304 -4.60 27.58 4.52
CA GLU A 304 -5.28 27.72 5.81
C GLU A 304 -6.47 28.69 5.71
N ARG A 305 -6.24 29.90 5.17
CA ARG A 305 -7.27 30.95 5.04
C ARG A 305 -8.50 30.48 4.28
N ASN A 306 -8.31 29.69 3.22
CA ASN A 306 -9.39 29.21 2.36
C ASN A 306 -9.82 27.77 2.71
N ASN A 307 -9.28 27.19 3.79
CA ASN A 307 -9.52 25.81 4.21
C ASN A 307 -9.39 24.81 3.05
N ARG A 308 -8.31 24.92 2.27
CA ARG A 308 -8.02 24.07 1.10
C ARG A 308 -6.85 23.15 1.41
N VAL A 309 -6.97 21.90 0.98
CA VAL A 309 -5.87 20.93 0.98
C VAL A 309 -4.69 21.45 0.14
N LEU A 310 -3.53 21.56 0.80
CA LEU A 310 -2.21 21.67 0.19
C LEU A 310 -1.42 20.42 0.53
N LEU A 311 -1.10 19.61 -0.49
CA LEU A 311 -0.26 18.42 -0.37
C LEU A 311 1.04 18.64 -1.15
N ALA A 312 2.18 18.44 -0.50
CA ALA A 312 3.48 18.46 -1.19
C ALA A 312 3.81 17.06 -1.76
N GLY A 313 4.35 17.02 -2.97
CA GLY A 313 4.66 15.81 -3.77
C GLY A 313 5.86 15.01 -3.28
N TYR A 314 5.93 14.70 -1.99
CA TYR A 314 6.94 13.82 -1.41
C TYR A 314 6.53 12.36 -1.56
N VAL A 315 6.59 11.88 -2.81
CA VAL A 315 6.04 10.58 -3.21
C VAL A 315 6.56 9.39 -2.41
N GLU A 316 7.79 9.45 -1.89
CA GLU A 316 8.38 8.36 -1.10
C GLU A 316 7.66 8.12 0.24
N ARG A 317 6.88 9.08 0.76
CA ARG A 317 5.97 8.84 1.91
C ARG A 317 4.85 7.87 1.61
N PHE A 318 4.56 7.67 0.33
CA PHE A 318 3.58 6.73 -0.18
C PHE A 318 4.22 5.43 -0.69
N ASN A 319 5.54 5.30 -0.59
CA ASN A 319 6.25 4.07 -0.93
C ASN A 319 5.82 2.95 0.04
N PRO A 320 5.34 1.80 -0.44
CA PRO A 320 4.87 0.70 0.41
C PRO A 320 5.89 0.25 1.46
N ALA A 321 7.18 0.21 1.10
CA ALA A 321 8.24 -0.18 2.03
C ALA A 321 8.43 0.85 3.14
N VAL A 322 8.38 2.15 2.80
CA VAL A 322 8.51 3.26 3.76
C VAL A 322 7.31 3.30 4.70
N ARG A 323 6.10 3.08 4.17
CA ARG A 323 4.86 2.96 4.96
C ARG A 323 4.98 1.83 5.98
N GLN A 324 5.42 0.66 5.55
CA GLN A 324 5.58 -0.49 6.42
C GLN A 324 6.67 -0.26 7.48
N LEU A 325 7.80 0.35 7.09
CA LEU A 325 8.85 0.74 8.01
C LEU A 325 8.34 1.72 9.09
N THR A 326 7.57 2.73 8.69
CA THR A 326 7.00 3.71 9.61
C THR A 326 6.08 3.04 10.64
N GLU A 327 5.25 2.10 10.19
CA GLU A 327 4.35 1.33 11.07
C GLU A 327 5.14 0.45 12.05
N ILE A 328 6.21 -0.20 11.61
CA ILE A 328 7.07 -1.02 12.47
C ILE A 328 7.74 -0.17 13.56
N LEU A 329 8.24 1.02 13.20
CA LEU A 329 8.95 1.90 14.13
C LEU A 329 8.01 2.64 15.09
N ALA A 330 6.72 2.80 14.75
CA ALA A 330 5.72 3.47 15.59
C ALA A 330 5.52 2.80 16.97
N HIS A 331 5.99 1.58 17.17
CA HIS A 331 5.87 0.81 18.42
C HIS A 331 6.92 1.18 19.49
N GLY A 332 7.43 2.42 19.50
CA GLY A 332 8.30 2.94 20.57
C GLY A 332 9.78 2.61 20.41
N ASN A 333 10.25 2.37 19.19
CA ASN A 333 11.63 2.00 18.93
C ASN A 333 12.47 3.25 18.70
N HIS A 334 13.52 3.44 19.50
CA HIS A 334 14.45 4.55 19.29
C HIS A 334 15.33 4.30 18.07
N ILE A 335 15.55 5.35 17.27
CA ILE A 335 16.42 5.34 16.10
C ILE A 335 17.73 6.02 16.50
N TYR A 336 18.82 5.28 16.56
CA TYR A 336 20.14 5.81 16.91
C TYR A 336 20.80 6.50 15.72
N ALA A 337 20.82 5.83 14.57
CA ALA A 337 21.51 6.30 13.38
C ALA A 337 20.71 5.96 12.12
N VAL A 338 20.72 6.88 11.15
CA VAL A 338 20.15 6.68 9.82
C VAL A 338 21.22 6.96 8.77
N ASP A 339 21.43 6.02 7.84
CA ASP A 339 22.32 6.19 6.69
C ASP A 339 21.50 6.11 5.40
N VAL A 340 21.54 7.15 4.59
CA VAL A 340 20.81 7.22 3.32
C VAL A 340 21.76 7.45 2.15
N ARG A 341 21.58 6.68 1.08
CA ARG A 341 22.30 6.87 -0.18
C ARG A 341 21.31 6.97 -1.33
N ARG A 342 21.27 8.13 -1.97
CA ARG A 342 20.51 8.38 -3.19
C ARG A 342 21.42 8.79 -4.32
N MET A 343 21.63 7.85 -5.23
CA MET A 343 22.50 7.98 -6.38
C MET A 343 21.72 7.74 -7.65
N SER A 344 21.91 8.58 -8.65
CA SER A 344 21.33 8.39 -9.97
C SER A 344 22.34 8.80 -11.04
N ALA A 345 22.30 8.14 -12.19
CA ALA A 345 23.07 8.60 -13.33
C ALA A 345 22.56 9.95 -13.82
N VAL A 346 23.46 10.74 -14.42
CA VAL A 346 23.10 11.95 -15.15
C VAL A 346 22.11 11.57 -16.25
N ASN A 347 20.82 11.80 -16.01
CA ASN A 347 19.80 11.67 -17.03
C ASN A 347 19.60 13.06 -17.66
N ASP A 348 20.29 13.28 -18.78
CA ASP A 348 20.31 14.52 -19.58
C ASP A 348 20.94 15.74 -18.86
N PRO A 349 22.09 16.26 -19.33
CA PRO A 349 22.72 17.49 -18.82
C PRO A 349 21.84 18.77 -18.89
N ARG A 350 20.61 18.68 -19.43
CA ARG A 350 19.76 19.83 -19.76
C ARG A 350 18.49 19.99 -18.92
N THR A 351 18.27 19.21 -17.87
CA THR A 351 16.92 19.08 -17.27
C THR A 351 16.75 19.46 -15.79
N SER A 352 17.79 19.84 -15.05
CA SER A 352 17.60 20.38 -13.70
C SER A 352 18.65 21.43 -13.33
N ASP A 353 18.24 22.70 -13.36
CA ASP A 353 18.98 23.81 -12.73
C ASP A 353 19.05 23.67 -11.20
N LEU A 354 18.33 22.70 -10.61
CA LEU A 354 18.39 22.38 -9.19
C LEU A 354 19.57 21.46 -8.87
N ASP A 355 20.21 21.70 -7.72
CA ASP A 355 21.24 20.85 -7.15
C ASP A 355 20.69 19.52 -6.58
N VAL A 356 21.60 18.60 -6.24
CA VAL A 356 21.22 17.28 -5.71
C VAL A 356 20.53 17.32 -4.35
N VAL A 357 20.66 18.39 -3.57
CA VAL A 357 19.96 18.51 -2.28
C VAL A 357 18.45 18.69 -2.54
N LEU A 358 18.09 19.66 -3.37
CA LEU A 358 16.69 19.95 -3.67
C LEU A 358 16.05 18.90 -4.59
N ASP A 359 16.79 18.38 -5.56
CA ASP A 359 16.24 17.43 -6.52
C ASP A 359 16.20 15.99 -5.98
N LEU A 360 17.28 15.52 -5.33
CA LEU A 360 17.40 14.13 -4.90
C LEU A 360 17.20 13.98 -3.39
N MET A 361 18.06 14.64 -2.60
CA MET A 361 18.12 14.47 -1.14
C MET A 361 16.82 14.86 -0.44
N GLY A 362 16.04 15.78 -1.01
CA GLY A 362 14.78 16.27 -0.45
C GLY A 362 13.80 15.16 -0.07
N HIS A 363 13.68 14.10 -0.88
CA HIS A 363 12.83 12.95 -0.52
C HIS A 363 13.33 12.26 0.75
N ASP A 364 14.64 12.08 0.88
CA ASP A 364 15.24 11.39 2.00
C ASP A 364 15.19 12.22 3.28
N LEU A 365 15.40 13.54 3.17
CA LEU A 365 15.23 14.47 4.28
C LEU A 365 13.80 14.40 4.85
N ASP A 366 12.78 14.28 3.99
CA ASP A 366 11.40 14.18 4.45
C ASP A 366 11.16 12.87 5.20
N ILE A 367 11.68 11.75 4.67
CA ILE A 367 11.58 10.47 5.35
C ILE A 367 12.30 10.53 6.71
N VAL A 368 13.54 11.02 6.76
CA VAL A 368 14.33 11.12 8.00
C VAL A 368 13.61 11.97 9.05
N LEU A 369 13.13 13.17 8.67
CA LEU A 369 12.37 14.04 9.57
C LEU A 369 11.09 13.36 10.07
N SER A 370 10.40 12.62 9.19
CA SER A 370 9.16 11.92 9.53
C SER A 370 9.34 10.75 10.49
N LEU A 371 10.50 10.07 10.42
CA LEU A 371 10.84 8.92 11.24
C LEU A 371 11.40 9.33 12.60
N ILE A 372 12.31 10.32 12.63
CA ILE A 372 12.99 10.75 13.86
C ILE A 372 12.09 11.64 14.73
N GLN A 373 11.29 12.52 14.11
CA GLN A 373 10.34 13.41 14.80
C GLN A 373 10.95 14.20 15.96
N SER A 374 12.19 14.67 15.78
CA SER A 374 12.93 15.46 16.76
C SER A 374 13.52 16.71 16.10
N PRO A 375 13.71 17.83 16.83
CA PRO A 375 14.36 19.02 16.28
C PRO A 375 15.80 18.74 15.84
N VAL A 376 16.21 19.32 14.71
CA VAL A 376 17.60 19.33 14.26
C VAL A 376 18.41 20.31 15.11
N THR A 377 19.56 19.87 15.63
CA THR A 377 20.45 20.69 16.47
C THR A 377 21.71 21.14 15.73
N SER A 378 22.20 20.34 14.78
CA SER A 378 23.36 20.71 13.96
C SER A 378 23.34 20.03 12.60
N VAL A 379 23.96 20.70 11.63
CA VAL A 379 24.14 20.22 10.25
C VAL A 379 25.60 20.50 9.86
N ALA A 380 26.28 19.50 9.34
CA ALA A 380 27.59 19.63 8.71
C ALA A 380 27.55 18.94 7.35
N ALA A 381 27.80 19.69 6.28
CA ALA A 381 27.70 19.17 4.92
C ALA A 381 28.89 19.59 4.05
N HIS A 382 29.22 18.75 3.09
CA HIS A 382 30.24 18.99 2.08
C HIS A 382 29.73 18.61 0.70
N SER A 383 30.17 19.34 -0.32
CA SER A 383 29.76 19.12 -1.69
C SER A 383 30.90 19.08 -2.69
N VAL A 384 30.61 18.50 -3.86
CA VAL A 384 31.51 18.45 -5.02
C VAL A 384 30.71 18.83 -6.27
N ARG A 385 31.35 19.58 -7.18
CA ARG A 385 30.76 20.19 -8.39
C ARG A 385 31.61 19.97 -9.65
N PRO A 386 31.77 18.72 -10.15
CA PRO A 386 32.60 18.48 -11.34
C PRO A 386 31.91 18.88 -12.66
N TYR A 387 30.57 19.01 -12.71
CA TYR A 387 29.84 19.24 -13.97
C TYR A 387 29.13 20.59 -14.03
N SER A 388 28.66 21.12 -12.89
CA SER A 388 27.95 22.39 -12.83
C SER A 388 28.76 23.48 -12.12
N ALA A 389 28.75 24.69 -12.69
CA ALA A 389 29.34 25.87 -12.04
C ALA A 389 28.47 26.42 -10.89
N ARG A 390 27.19 26.03 -10.79
CA ARG A 390 26.20 26.64 -9.89
C ARG A 390 25.45 25.66 -8.99
N ALA A 391 25.38 24.39 -9.38
CA ALA A 391 24.62 23.37 -8.66
C ALA A 391 25.57 22.30 -8.09
N ASP A 392 25.30 21.85 -6.86
CA ASP A 392 26.00 20.71 -6.27
C ASP A 392 25.62 19.41 -6.98
N ASP A 393 26.62 18.63 -7.39
CA ASP A 393 26.44 17.35 -8.10
C ASP A 393 26.61 16.13 -7.17
N TYR A 394 27.31 16.31 -6.05
CA TYR A 394 27.48 15.35 -4.97
C TYR A 394 27.43 16.10 -3.65
N VAL A 395 26.60 15.65 -2.70
CA VAL A 395 26.54 16.21 -1.36
C VAL A 395 26.49 15.08 -0.34
N THR A 396 27.26 15.22 0.73
CA THR A 396 27.10 14.43 1.96
C THR A 396 26.80 15.36 3.12
N ALA A 397 25.83 15.00 3.95
CA ALA A 397 25.40 15.78 5.10
C ALA A 397 25.25 14.90 6.33
N LEU A 398 25.84 15.33 7.44
CA LEU A 398 25.65 14.77 8.77
C LEU A 398 24.73 15.70 9.57
N ILE A 399 23.65 15.14 10.10
CA ILE A 399 22.59 15.86 10.81
C ILE A 399 22.49 15.25 12.21
N THR A 400 22.47 16.11 13.23
CA THR A 400 22.25 15.69 14.63
C THR A 400 20.89 16.21 15.11
N PHE A 401 20.20 15.38 15.89
CA PHE A 401 18.88 15.67 16.44
C PHE A 401 18.93 15.82 17.96
N ALA A 402 17.96 16.56 18.53
CA ALA A 402 17.92 16.86 19.96
C ALA A 402 17.70 15.61 20.84
N ASN A 403 17.10 14.55 20.28
CA ASN A 403 16.93 13.26 20.95
C ASN A 403 18.20 12.37 20.90
N GLY A 404 19.31 12.85 20.34
CA GLY A 404 20.56 12.11 20.21
C GLY A 404 20.70 11.28 18.93
N SER A 405 19.65 11.18 18.11
CA SER A 405 19.73 10.52 16.80
C SER A 405 20.69 11.25 15.86
N ILE A 406 21.37 10.51 15.00
CA ILE A 406 22.19 11.05 13.91
C ILE A 406 21.69 10.57 12.55
N ALA A 407 21.81 11.38 11.52
CA ALA A 407 21.52 10.98 10.14
C ALA A 407 22.64 11.41 9.20
N ASN A 408 23.15 10.46 8.42
CA ASN A 408 24.13 10.68 7.36
C ASN A 408 23.46 10.46 6.01
N LEU A 409 23.42 11.48 5.17
CA LEU A 409 22.75 11.44 3.88
C LEU A 409 23.73 11.79 2.76
N THR A 410 23.79 10.93 1.75
CA THR A 410 24.56 11.15 0.54
C THR A 410 23.65 11.21 -0.68
N ALA A 411 23.70 12.31 -1.42
CA ALA A 411 23.01 12.46 -2.69
C ALA A 411 24.01 12.73 -3.82
N SER A 412 23.84 12.05 -4.97
CA SER A 412 24.79 12.15 -6.08
C SER A 412 24.13 11.94 -7.43
N ARG A 413 24.57 12.75 -8.42
CA ARG A 413 24.29 12.54 -9.84
C ARG A 413 25.51 12.09 -10.66
N ILE A 414 26.68 11.95 -10.05
CA ILE A 414 27.97 11.73 -10.76
C ILE A 414 28.34 10.26 -10.99
N THR A 415 27.42 9.32 -10.73
CA THR A 415 27.69 7.88 -10.72
C THR A 415 26.83 7.13 -11.74
N GLN A 416 27.34 6.03 -12.28
CA GLN A 416 26.61 5.18 -13.22
C GLN A 416 25.62 4.24 -12.51
N ASN A 417 25.81 4.00 -11.21
CA ASN A 417 24.95 3.13 -10.42
C ASN A 417 23.77 3.89 -9.83
N LYS A 418 22.56 3.41 -10.09
CA LYS A 418 21.35 3.91 -9.44
C LYS A 418 21.20 3.21 -8.08
N VAL A 419 21.36 3.97 -6.99
CA VAL A 419 21.23 3.49 -5.61
C VAL A 419 20.15 4.28 -4.91
N ARG A 420 19.23 3.60 -4.22
CA ARG A 420 18.20 4.24 -3.39
C ARG A 420 18.01 3.38 -2.15
N GLU A 421 18.81 3.64 -1.13
CA GLU A 421 18.87 2.83 0.08
C GLU A 421 18.73 3.71 1.32
N LEU A 422 17.98 3.23 2.30
CA LEU A 422 17.91 3.77 3.65
C LEU A 422 18.25 2.65 4.64
N ARG A 423 19.12 2.93 5.60
CA ARG A 423 19.57 2.00 6.63
C ARG A 423 19.35 2.63 7.99
N LEU A 424 18.85 1.88 8.95
CA LEU A 424 18.65 2.36 10.31
C LEU A 424 19.30 1.43 11.32
N THR A 425 19.90 2.03 12.35
CA THR A 425 20.25 1.35 13.58
C THR A 425 19.25 1.76 14.65
N THR A 426 18.53 0.79 15.19
CA THR A 426 17.41 1.02 16.13
C THR A 426 17.43 0.03 17.28
N ASP A 427 16.56 0.22 18.27
CA ASP A 427 16.31 -0.78 19.33
C ASP A 427 15.85 -2.14 18.80
N LEU A 428 15.18 -2.17 17.64
CA LEU A 428 14.74 -3.43 17.00
C LEU A 428 15.88 -4.20 16.33
N GLY A 429 17.02 -3.56 16.14
CA GLY A 429 18.13 -4.07 15.32
C GLY A 429 18.43 -3.16 14.13
N TYR A 430 19.14 -3.75 13.16
CA TYR A 430 19.59 -3.08 11.95
C TYR A 430 18.58 -3.30 10.83
N ILE A 431 18.11 -2.24 10.20
CA ILE A 431 17.04 -2.29 9.20
C ILE A 431 17.56 -1.73 7.89
N THR A 432 17.29 -2.41 6.78
CA THR A 432 17.62 -1.93 5.44
C THR A 432 16.39 -1.85 4.57
N LEU A 433 16.23 -0.73 3.87
CA LEU A 433 15.17 -0.46 2.92
C LEU A 433 15.77 -0.09 1.57
N ASP A 434 15.34 -0.76 0.52
CA ASP A 434 15.58 -0.33 -0.87
C ASP A 434 14.28 0.24 -1.45
N TYR A 435 14.31 1.53 -1.82
CA TYR A 435 13.11 2.22 -2.29
C TYR A 435 12.62 1.69 -3.65
N GLY A 436 13.55 1.23 -4.49
CA GLY A 436 13.28 0.80 -5.86
C GLY A 436 12.68 -0.60 -5.91
N THR A 437 13.29 -1.55 -5.20
CA THR A 437 12.79 -2.94 -5.11
C THR A 437 11.65 -3.08 -4.09
N GLN A 438 11.42 -2.05 -3.27
CA GLN A 438 10.47 -2.07 -2.14
C GLN A 438 10.76 -3.19 -1.14
N GLU A 439 12.04 -3.55 -1.01
CA GLU A 439 12.50 -4.56 -0.05
C GLU A 439 12.80 -3.92 1.30
N LEU A 440 12.34 -4.57 2.37
CA LEU A 440 12.59 -4.20 3.74
C LEU A 440 13.08 -5.44 4.50
N LEU A 441 14.31 -5.37 5.01
CA LEU A 441 14.95 -6.42 5.80
C LEU A 441 15.23 -5.90 7.21
N ILE A 442 14.99 -6.74 8.20
CA ILE A 442 15.30 -6.49 9.61
C ILE A 442 16.31 -7.55 10.05
N TYR A 443 17.46 -7.10 10.52
CA TYR A 443 18.51 -7.93 11.08
C TYR A 443 18.50 -7.77 12.59
N ARG A 444 18.26 -8.87 13.31
CA ARG A 444 18.34 -8.90 14.78
C ARG A 444 19.49 -9.80 15.21
N GLN A 445 20.14 -9.39 16.28
CA GLN A 445 21.06 -10.26 16.98
C GLN A 445 20.21 -11.27 17.78
N GLY A 446 20.31 -12.54 17.44
CA GLY A 446 19.72 -13.63 18.19
C GLY A 446 20.37 -13.74 19.57
N ALA A 447 19.58 -14.13 20.56
CA ALA A 447 20.06 -14.38 21.92
C ALA A 447 20.99 -15.62 21.91
N GLY A 448 22.27 -15.41 21.65
CA GLY A 448 23.28 -16.44 21.83
C GLY A 448 23.42 -16.76 23.32
N ALA A 449 23.03 -17.96 23.72
CA ALA A 449 23.44 -18.48 25.02
C ALA A 449 24.97 -18.52 25.04
N ILE A 450 25.58 -17.72 25.91
CA ILE A 450 27.01 -17.87 26.22
C ILE A 450 27.13 -19.17 27.00
N GLU A 451 27.30 -20.30 26.32
CA GLU A 451 27.89 -21.46 26.98
C GLU A 451 29.33 -21.10 27.31
N ARG A 452 29.54 -20.63 28.55
CA ARG A 452 30.87 -20.55 29.15
C ARG A 452 31.39 -21.97 29.32
N SER A 453 31.93 -22.56 28.25
CA SER A 453 32.70 -23.78 28.37
C SER A 453 33.94 -23.47 29.23
N LYS A 454 34.16 -24.27 30.26
CA LYS A 454 35.35 -24.19 31.12
C LYS A 454 36.56 -24.75 30.37
N SER A 455 36.98 -24.14 29.27
CA SER A 455 38.21 -24.47 28.54
C SER A 455 38.52 -23.39 27.49
N PRO A 456 39.69 -22.72 27.53
CA PRO A 456 40.08 -21.79 26.48
C PRO A 456 40.56 -22.59 25.27
N LYS A 457 39.65 -22.95 24.36
CA LYS A 457 39.98 -23.33 22.99
C LYS A 457 39.30 -22.35 22.03
N ILE A 458 40.08 -21.88 21.08
CA ILE A 458 39.75 -20.89 20.07
C ILE A 458 38.43 -21.25 19.36
N GLY A 459 37.49 -20.28 19.37
CA GLY A 459 36.57 -20.03 18.26
C GLY A 459 35.39 -21.00 18.09
N SER A 460 34.34 -20.85 18.90
CA SER A 460 32.97 -21.15 18.45
C SER A 460 32.00 -20.11 18.98
N TYR A 461 32.15 -18.86 18.52
CA TYR A 461 31.10 -17.86 18.65
C TYR A 461 30.06 -18.14 17.55
N SER A 462 28.98 -18.87 17.86
CA SER A 462 27.79 -18.89 17.00
C SER A 462 26.90 -17.71 17.41
N MET A 463 27.06 -16.58 16.73
CA MET A 463 26.10 -15.48 16.83
C MET A 463 24.94 -15.82 15.91
N ASP A 464 23.80 -16.20 16.48
CA ASP A 464 22.59 -16.42 15.69
C ASP A 464 22.15 -15.04 15.18
N LEU A 465 22.05 -14.87 13.86
CA LEU A 465 21.60 -13.63 13.23
C LEU A 465 20.29 -13.96 12.53
N SER A 466 19.17 -13.49 13.09
CA SER A 466 17.88 -13.63 12.43
C SER A 466 17.72 -12.50 11.43
N MET A 467 17.56 -12.85 10.15
CA MET A 467 17.16 -11.93 9.10
C MET A 467 15.68 -12.15 8.76
N GLU A 468 14.88 -11.11 8.92
CA GLU A 468 13.46 -11.11 8.63
C GLU A 468 13.20 -10.25 7.39
N ARG A 469 12.65 -10.86 6.34
CA ARG A 469 12.16 -10.13 5.16
C ARG A 469 10.69 -9.78 5.37
N VAL A 470 10.38 -8.49 5.40
CA VAL A 470 9.01 -8.02 5.60
C VAL A 470 8.24 -8.16 4.29
N LEU A 471 7.09 -8.86 4.33
CA LEU A 471 6.24 -9.02 3.15
C LEU A 471 5.49 -7.73 2.87
N ILE A 472 5.89 -7.03 1.83
CA ILE A 472 5.28 -5.77 1.40
C ILE A 472 4.47 -6.02 0.14
N ARG A 473 3.20 -5.55 0.13
CA ARG A 473 2.38 -5.57 -1.09
C ARG A 473 2.89 -4.50 -2.05
N PRO A 474 3.41 -4.87 -3.24
CA PRO A 474 3.96 -3.89 -4.17
C PRO A 474 2.89 -2.88 -4.59
N GLY A 475 3.33 -1.68 -4.94
CA GLY A 475 2.45 -0.72 -5.60
C GLY A 475 3.17 0.56 -5.97
N GLU A 476 2.65 1.22 -7.00
CA GLU A 476 3.20 2.50 -7.46
C GLU A 476 2.95 3.60 -6.42
N PRO A 477 4.01 4.24 -5.89
CA PRO A 477 3.87 5.27 -4.86
C PRO A 477 3.03 6.48 -5.31
N MET A 478 3.24 6.96 -6.54
CA MET A 478 2.52 8.11 -7.10
C MET A 478 1.02 7.86 -7.25
N THR A 479 0.64 6.62 -7.61
CA THR A 479 -0.78 6.21 -7.63
C THR A 479 -1.40 6.28 -6.23
N ARG A 480 -0.66 5.94 -5.18
CA ARG A 480 -1.12 6.01 -3.78
C ARG A 480 -1.21 7.46 -3.30
N GLU A 481 -0.24 8.30 -3.67
CA GLU A 481 -0.24 9.74 -3.39
C GLU A 481 -1.47 10.43 -4.00
N LEU A 482 -1.72 10.23 -5.31
CA LEU A 482 -2.88 10.83 -5.96
C LEU A 482 -4.20 10.33 -5.38
N ARG A 483 -4.33 9.03 -5.08
CA ARG A 483 -5.53 8.52 -4.39
C ARG A 483 -5.72 9.19 -3.03
N HIS A 484 -4.65 9.33 -2.24
CA HIS A 484 -4.69 10.01 -0.95
C HIS A 484 -5.08 11.48 -1.11
N PHE A 485 -4.52 12.18 -2.09
CA PHE A 485 -4.87 13.57 -2.40
C PHE A 485 -6.36 13.72 -2.71
N ILE A 486 -6.92 12.86 -3.57
CA ILE A 486 -8.35 12.88 -3.90
C ILE A 486 -9.23 12.53 -2.69
N GLU A 487 -8.80 11.62 -1.83
CA GLU A 487 -9.48 11.34 -0.56
C GLU A 487 -9.44 12.55 0.39
N ALA A 488 -8.33 13.29 0.43
CA ALA A 488 -8.18 14.49 1.22
C ALA A 488 -9.05 15.65 0.71
N VAL A 489 -9.09 15.86 -0.60
CA VAL A 489 -10.00 16.82 -1.27
C VAL A 489 -11.46 16.54 -0.93
N ARG A 490 -11.83 15.26 -0.77
CA ARG A 490 -13.17 14.84 -0.37
C ARG A 490 -13.45 14.94 1.13
N GLY A 491 -12.47 15.39 1.92
CA GLY A 491 -12.56 15.45 3.38
C GLY A 491 -12.55 14.08 4.07
N LYS A 492 -12.14 13.02 3.38
CA LYS A 492 -12.09 11.65 3.98
C LYS A 492 -10.84 11.43 4.83
N LYS A 493 -9.74 12.13 4.54
CA LYS A 493 -8.45 12.01 5.25
C LYS A 493 -7.72 13.36 5.30
N PRO A 494 -6.90 13.63 6.33
CA PRO A 494 -5.97 14.76 6.27
C PRO A 494 -4.84 14.49 5.26
N PRO A 495 -4.18 15.54 4.73
CA PRO A 495 -2.98 15.38 3.90
C PRO A 495 -1.88 14.67 4.70
N LEU A 496 -1.27 13.63 4.11
CA LEU A 496 -0.24 12.83 4.78
C LEU A 496 1.07 13.63 4.96
N VAL A 497 1.36 14.49 3.97
CA VAL A 497 2.50 15.41 3.99
C VAL A 497 1.93 16.81 4.00
N THR A 498 1.90 17.41 5.20
CA THR A 498 1.37 18.76 5.39
C THR A 498 2.31 19.80 4.78
N GLY A 499 1.77 21.00 4.48
CA GLY A 499 2.59 22.13 4.05
C GLY A 499 3.70 22.48 5.07
N GLN A 500 3.41 22.34 6.38
CA GLN A 500 4.40 22.61 7.42
C GLN A 500 5.57 21.61 7.37
N GLN A 501 5.30 20.31 7.20
CA GLN A 501 6.35 19.29 7.05
C GLN A 501 7.20 19.54 5.81
N ALA A 502 6.57 19.95 4.70
CA ALA A 502 7.30 20.33 3.50
C ALA A 502 8.17 21.58 3.70
N LEU A 503 7.70 22.60 4.44
CA LEU A 503 8.52 23.75 4.81
C LEU A 503 9.70 23.36 5.72
N ASP A 504 9.49 22.49 6.69
CA ASP A 504 10.56 22.04 7.59
C ASP A 504 11.64 21.24 6.82
N ASN A 505 11.23 20.44 5.84
CA ASN A 505 12.14 19.80 4.88
C ASN A 505 12.94 20.84 4.09
N MET A 506 12.29 21.86 3.54
CA MET A 506 12.95 22.94 2.79
C MET A 506 13.96 23.70 3.65
N ARG A 507 13.61 24.03 4.90
CA ARG A 507 14.51 24.67 5.86
C ARG A 507 15.78 23.85 6.08
N LEU A 508 15.63 22.54 6.27
CA LEU A 508 16.77 21.64 6.43
C LEU A 508 17.62 21.56 5.15
N ALA A 509 16.98 21.46 3.98
CA ALA A 509 17.68 21.48 2.69
C ALA A 509 18.49 22.77 2.50
N TRP A 510 17.94 23.94 2.83
CA TRP A 510 18.66 25.22 2.78
C TRP A 510 19.79 25.31 3.81
N GLN A 511 19.61 24.77 5.01
CA GLN A 511 20.69 24.67 6.01
C GLN A 511 21.86 23.81 5.52
N ILE A 512 21.57 22.67 4.90
CA ILE A 512 22.59 21.80 4.28
C ILE A 512 23.34 22.56 3.18
N LYS A 513 22.61 23.22 2.27
CA LYS A 513 23.23 24.02 1.20
C LYS A 513 24.13 25.12 1.75
N LYS A 514 23.66 25.85 2.77
CA LYS A 514 24.46 26.89 3.44
C LYS A 514 25.71 26.30 4.09
N SER A 515 25.63 25.10 4.67
CA SER A 515 26.80 24.43 5.25
C SER A 515 27.83 23.97 4.20
N CYS A 516 27.43 23.77 2.94
CA CYS A 516 28.35 23.45 1.85
C CYS A 516 29.11 24.67 1.32
N GLU A 517 28.68 25.90 1.63
CA GLU A 517 29.38 27.10 1.20
C GLU A 517 30.72 27.22 1.96
N PRO A 518 31.82 27.58 1.27
CA PRO A 518 33.08 27.82 1.95
C PRO A 518 32.92 28.96 2.99
N PRO A 519 33.63 28.92 4.12
CA PRO A 519 33.58 29.99 5.10
C PRO A 519 33.93 31.32 4.41
N GLN A 520 33.09 32.34 4.59
CA GLN A 520 33.39 33.67 4.05
C GLN A 520 34.68 34.20 4.71
N PRO A 521 35.59 34.80 3.91
CA PRO A 521 36.91 35.22 4.37
C PRO A 521 36.90 36.31 5.42
#